data_AF-A0A9D2U1I5-F1
#
_entry.id   AF-A0A9D2U1I5-F1
#
_cell.length_a   1.000
_cell.length_b   1.000
_cell.length_c   1.000
_cell.angle_alpha   90.00
_cell.angle_beta   90.00
_cell.angle_gamma   90.00
#
_symmetry.space_group_name_H-M   'P 1'
#
loop_
_entity.id
_entity.type
_entity.pdbx_description
1 polymer ?
#
loop_
_entity_poly.entity_id
_entity_poly.type
_entity_poly.pdbx_seq_one_letter_code
_entity_poly.pdbx_strand_id
1 'polypeptide(L)'
;RDACKAKYLLASDQVTEEQKEAYSAVVENLQRPSKTTYAGAAVPSNETQRMLAHSETERALTATNDLAREIAEAETPSGDQTVSKKTLEYFLNKAQAYVEGGAVDSCVESVQKLFEEAIAEGKAVMADEDATRDEVMDASLKLLKAIHALDMKAANKTDLEMAAELADMIELSKYVEAGQKEFKDALAAAKEVLADGDAMQDEVDAAWDELAAAMENLRLKADKEILEGLLDELAGLDLSQYTEESTAAFRAALASAQAVYADETLSVMDQQKVDDAVAALKDAKDGLTAKADDSDDGEGSGQKPDTDKPGTGTSGSDSSQTDNGSGSGNQAAGSSTPKTGDSTPILVVLAFIAMAAAVAGIVVRKRFRA
;
A
#
# COMPACT_ATOMS: atom_id res chain seq x y z
N ARG A 1 -3.22 -9.39 39.91
CA ARG A 1 -3.73 -10.57 40.67
C ARG A 1 -2.59 -11.54 40.95
N ASP A 2 -1.82 -11.92 39.93
CA ASP A 2 -0.74 -12.91 40.07
C ASP A 2 0.44 -12.37 40.89
N ALA A 3 0.75 -11.07 40.80
CA ALA A 3 1.71 -10.41 41.71
C ALA A 3 1.30 -10.39 43.19
N CYS A 4 0.00 -10.47 43.50
CA CYS A 4 -0.47 -10.59 44.89
C CYS A 4 -0.35 -12.03 45.39
N LYS A 5 -0.62 -13.01 44.51
CA LYS A 5 -0.41 -14.45 44.77
C LYS A 5 1.09 -14.73 44.98
N ALA A 6 1.94 -14.13 44.15
CA ALA A 6 3.40 -14.13 44.26
C ALA A 6 3.90 -13.66 45.63
N LYS A 7 3.46 -12.47 46.05
CA LYS A 7 3.83 -11.90 47.36
C LYS A 7 3.34 -12.73 48.53
N TYR A 8 2.16 -13.34 48.40
CA TYR A 8 1.62 -14.24 49.42
C TYR A 8 2.45 -15.53 49.55
N LEU A 9 2.83 -16.13 48.43
CA LEU A 9 3.66 -17.35 48.41
C LEU A 9 5.08 -17.08 48.93
N LEU A 10 5.70 -15.95 48.55
CA LEU A 10 7.01 -15.52 49.05
C LEU A 10 7.04 -15.26 50.56
N ALA A 11 5.91 -14.86 51.13
CA ALA A 11 5.77 -14.60 52.56
C ALA A 11 5.33 -15.83 53.36
N SER A 12 5.12 -16.99 52.72
CA SER A 12 4.69 -18.21 53.41
C SER A 12 5.87 -18.92 54.08
N ASP A 13 5.65 -19.38 55.31
CA ASP A 13 6.62 -20.18 56.09
C ASP A 13 6.76 -21.62 55.54
N GLN A 14 5.91 -22.00 54.59
CA GLN A 14 5.89 -23.33 53.96
C GLN A 14 6.81 -23.44 52.74
N VAL A 15 7.42 -22.34 52.33
CA VAL A 15 8.32 -22.27 51.17
C VAL A 15 9.76 -22.20 51.66
N THR A 16 10.62 -23.07 51.13
CA THR A 16 12.06 -23.05 51.44
C THR A 16 12.70 -21.77 50.91
N GLU A 17 13.79 -21.33 51.53
CA GLU A 17 14.51 -20.12 51.08
C GLU A 17 15.04 -20.26 49.64
N GLU A 18 15.41 -21.47 49.23
CA GLU A 18 15.90 -21.79 47.89
C GLU A 18 14.78 -21.63 46.82
N GLN A 19 13.56 -22.07 47.14
CA GLN A 19 12.36 -21.87 46.30
C GLN A 19 11.94 -20.39 46.23
N LYS A 20 12.06 -19.65 47.35
CA LYS A 20 11.80 -18.19 47.36
C LYS A 20 12.79 -17.44 46.50
N GLU A 21 14.06 -17.82 46.51
CA GLU A 21 15.12 -17.19 45.71
C GLU A 21 14.94 -17.48 44.21
N ALA A 22 14.63 -18.73 43.84
CA ALA A 22 14.32 -19.10 42.46
C ALA A 22 13.09 -18.33 41.92
N TYR A 23 12.06 -18.16 42.76
CA TYR A 23 10.85 -17.44 42.38
C TYR A 23 11.03 -15.91 42.32
N SER A 24 11.78 -15.33 43.27
CA SER A 24 12.19 -13.93 43.24
C SER A 24 12.98 -13.60 41.97
N ALA A 25 13.91 -14.47 41.56
CA ALA A 25 14.67 -14.30 40.32
C ALA A 25 13.79 -14.26 39.06
N VAL A 26 12.68 -15.00 39.00
CA VAL A 26 11.75 -14.96 37.86
C VAL A 26 10.87 -13.70 37.87
N VAL A 27 10.43 -13.27 39.05
CA VAL A 27 9.51 -12.13 39.20
C VAL A 27 10.24 -10.77 39.15
N GLU A 28 11.46 -10.68 39.69
CA GLU A 28 12.25 -9.45 39.70
C GLU A 28 12.89 -9.13 38.33
N ASN A 29 13.11 -10.15 37.49
CA ASN A 29 13.63 -9.98 36.14
C ASN A 29 12.55 -9.68 35.07
N LEU A 30 11.27 -9.52 35.45
CA LEU A 30 10.22 -9.06 34.54
C LEU A 30 10.56 -7.66 34.01
N GLN A 31 10.84 -7.54 32.71
CA GLN A 31 11.12 -6.25 32.09
C GLN A 31 9.84 -5.39 32.10
N ARG A 32 9.94 -4.22 32.73
CA ARG A 32 8.86 -3.25 32.71
C ARG A 32 8.85 -2.51 31.37
N PRO A 33 7.68 -2.39 30.70
CA PRO A 33 7.56 -1.59 29.50
C PRO A 33 8.07 -0.16 29.75
N SER A 34 8.88 0.36 28.82
CA SER A 34 9.63 1.61 29.04
C SER A 34 8.87 2.90 28.69
N LYS A 35 7.67 2.80 28.10
CA LYS A 35 6.80 3.95 27.80
C LYS A 35 5.61 4.01 28.74
N THR A 36 5.20 5.22 29.10
CA THR A 36 4.01 5.49 29.92
C THR A 36 2.92 6.17 29.10
N THR A 37 1.66 5.85 29.36
CA THR A 37 0.50 6.59 28.83
C THR A 37 0.41 7.99 29.47
N TYR A 38 -0.47 8.85 28.95
CA TYR A 38 -0.80 10.16 29.54
C TYR A 38 -1.29 10.06 31.00
N ALA A 39 -1.82 8.88 31.39
CA ALA A 39 -2.22 8.56 32.76
C ALA A 39 -1.11 7.90 33.60
N GLY A 40 0.12 7.82 33.08
CA GLY A 40 1.29 7.26 33.77
C GLY A 40 1.38 5.73 33.78
N ALA A 41 0.47 5.02 33.10
CA ALA A 41 0.49 3.55 33.03
C ALA A 41 1.55 3.06 32.03
N ALA A 42 2.41 2.12 32.43
CA ALA A 42 3.43 1.56 31.55
C ALA A 42 2.81 0.67 30.46
N VAL A 43 3.17 0.89 29.19
CA VAL A 43 2.68 0.13 28.01
C VAL A 43 3.83 -0.22 27.06
N PRO A 44 3.80 -1.39 26.40
CA PRO A 44 4.82 -1.78 25.41
C PRO A 44 4.89 -0.82 24.23
N SER A 45 6.09 -0.53 23.74
CA SER A 45 6.28 0.50 22.71
C SER A 45 6.26 -0.02 21.26
N ASN A 46 6.39 -1.33 21.05
CA ASN A 46 6.36 -2.01 19.74
C ASN A 46 5.99 -3.50 19.88
N GLU A 47 5.75 -4.18 18.77
CA GLU A 47 5.40 -5.62 18.65
C GLU A 47 6.36 -6.52 19.43
N THR A 48 7.67 -6.32 19.26
CA THR A 48 8.72 -7.11 19.91
C THR A 48 8.65 -6.99 21.43
N GLN A 49 8.38 -5.79 21.96
CA GLN A 49 8.17 -5.57 23.39
C GLN A 49 6.83 -6.09 23.88
N ARG A 50 5.78 -6.11 23.05
CA ARG A 50 4.50 -6.76 23.38
C ARG A 50 4.69 -8.27 23.53
N MET A 51 5.33 -8.92 22.56
CA MET A 51 5.65 -10.34 22.60
C MET A 51 6.58 -10.69 23.77
N LEU A 52 7.62 -9.88 24.02
CA LEU A 52 8.52 -10.07 25.15
C LEU A 52 7.77 -9.98 26.48
N ALA A 53 7.00 -8.90 26.68
CA ALA A 53 6.20 -8.72 27.89
C ALA A 53 5.21 -9.88 28.10
N HIS A 54 4.55 -10.35 27.03
CA HIS A 54 3.68 -11.52 27.07
C HIS A 54 4.45 -12.77 27.51
N SER A 55 5.57 -13.08 26.85
CA SER A 55 6.40 -14.26 27.13
C SER A 55 6.96 -14.27 28.56
N GLU A 56 7.36 -13.12 29.09
CA GLU A 56 7.87 -13.00 30.45
C GLU A 56 6.74 -13.10 31.48
N THR A 57 5.57 -12.52 31.20
CA THR A 57 4.38 -12.72 32.05
C THR A 57 3.92 -14.16 32.09
N GLU A 58 3.98 -14.88 30.96
CA GLU A 58 3.70 -16.31 30.94
C GLU A 58 4.74 -17.09 31.75
N ARG A 59 6.03 -16.79 31.60
CA ARG A 59 7.10 -17.43 32.38
C ARG A 59 6.90 -17.23 33.88
N ALA A 60 6.56 -16.01 34.29
CA ALA A 60 6.29 -15.70 35.69
C ALA A 60 5.01 -16.39 36.19
N LEU A 61 3.96 -16.48 35.37
CA LEU A 61 2.73 -17.20 35.70
C LEU A 61 3.00 -18.70 35.90
N THR A 62 3.77 -19.32 35.00
CA THR A 62 4.19 -20.72 35.09
C THR A 62 4.96 -20.98 36.38
N ALA A 63 6.04 -20.21 36.64
CA ALA A 63 6.82 -20.34 37.87
C ALA A 63 5.98 -20.14 39.15
N THR A 64 4.97 -19.26 39.10
CA THR A 64 4.05 -19.03 40.23
C THR A 64 3.16 -20.24 40.51
N ASN A 65 2.68 -20.88 39.45
CA ASN A 65 1.84 -22.05 39.56
C ASN A 65 2.65 -23.29 39.97
N ASP A 66 3.88 -23.43 39.46
CA ASP A 66 4.80 -24.50 39.83
C ASP A 66 5.16 -24.44 41.33
N LEU A 67 5.46 -23.24 41.84
CA LEU A 67 5.74 -23.04 43.25
C LEU A 67 4.52 -23.34 44.13
N ALA A 68 3.33 -22.89 43.71
CA ALA A 68 2.08 -23.18 44.42
C ALA A 68 1.75 -24.68 44.43
N ARG A 69 2.18 -25.42 43.40
CA ARG A 69 2.05 -26.88 43.31
C ARG A 69 2.98 -27.59 44.29
N GLU A 70 4.26 -27.22 44.32
CA GLU A 70 5.26 -27.84 45.19
C GLU A 70 4.88 -27.72 46.68
N ILE A 71 4.33 -26.56 47.06
CA ILE A 71 3.78 -26.34 48.41
C ILE A 71 2.59 -27.26 48.68
N ALA A 72 1.68 -27.42 47.71
CA ALA A 72 0.49 -28.25 47.87
C ALA A 72 0.82 -29.76 47.90
N GLU A 73 1.92 -30.19 47.29
CA GLU A 73 2.41 -31.58 47.33
C GLU A 73 3.12 -31.91 48.65
N ALA A 74 3.82 -30.94 49.24
CA ALA A 74 4.48 -31.10 50.54
C ALA A 74 3.49 -31.31 51.71
N GLU A 75 2.22 -30.93 51.55
CA GLU A 75 1.18 -31.02 52.59
C GLU A 75 0.37 -32.33 52.61
N THR A 76 0.48 -33.20 51.59
CA THR A 76 -0.35 -34.41 51.49
C THR A 76 0.46 -35.71 51.56
N PRO A 77 0.33 -36.54 52.62
CA PRO A 77 0.90 -37.88 52.63
C PRO A 77 0.08 -38.79 51.70
N SER A 78 0.79 -39.47 50.79
CA SER A 78 0.36 -40.59 49.94
C SER A 78 -0.79 -41.42 50.55
N GLY A 79 -2.01 -41.16 50.09
CA GLY A 79 -3.16 -42.03 50.27
C GLY A 79 -4.00 -41.97 49.01
N ASP A 80 -4.20 -43.14 48.39
CA ASP A 80 -5.06 -43.43 47.24
C ASP A 80 -6.28 -42.49 47.13
N GLN A 81 -6.07 -41.35 46.46
CA GLN A 81 -7.11 -40.41 46.08
C GLN A 81 -6.93 -40.13 44.61
N THR A 82 -7.84 -40.70 43.83
CA THR A 82 -7.99 -40.45 42.39
C THR A 82 -8.03 -38.94 42.13
N VAL A 83 -7.18 -38.46 41.22
CA VAL A 83 -7.07 -37.04 40.88
C VAL A 83 -8.41 -36.54 40.31
N SER A 84 -8.97 -35.47 40.89
CA SER A 84 -10.26 -34.92 40.44
C SER A 84 -10.14 -34.20 39.08
N LYS A 85 -10.75 -34.76 38.04
CA LYS A 85 -10.75 -34.22 36.67
C LYS A 85 -11.86 -33.20 36.35
N LYS A 86 -12.65 -32.79 37.34
CA LYS A 86 -13.82 -31.90 37.12
C LYS A 86 -13.48 -30.56 36.47
N THR A 87 -12.33 -29.97 36.80
CA THR A 87 -11.87 -28.71 36.19
C THR A 87 -11.54 -28.90 34.72
N LEU A 88 -10.84 -29.98 34.40
CA LEU A 88 -10.51 -30.36 33.02
C LEU A 88 -11.79 -30.61 32.22
N GLU A 89 -12.73 -31.37 32.76
CA GLU A 89 -14.04 -31.62 32.15
C GLU A 89 -14.80 -30.32 31.86
N TYR A 90 -14.83 -29.38 32.80
CA TYR A 90 -15.48 -28.08 32.61
C TYR A 90 -14.89 -27.29 31.43
N PHE A 91 -13.56 -27.15 31.39
CA PHE A 91 -12.90 -26.41 30.33
C PHE A 91 -12.97 -27.12 28.99
N LEU A 92 -12.90 -28.46 29.00
CA LEU A 92 -13.03 -29.27 27.80
C LEU A 92 -14.42 -29.11 27.17
N ASN A 93 -15.48 -29.23 27.98
CA ASN A 93 -16.85 -29.01 27.52
C ASN A 93 -17.07 -27.59 26.99
N LYS A 94 -16.50 -26.58 27.67
CA LYS A 94 -16.56 -25.20 27.17
C LYS A 94 -15.84 -25.01 25.84
N ALA A 95 -14.62 -25.52 25.72
CA ALA A 95 -13.84 -25.41 24.50
C ALA A 95 -14.56 -26.09 23.32
N GLN A 96 -15.11 -27.29 23.54
CA GLN A 96 -15.91 -28.00 22.54
C GLN A 96 -17.17 -27.22 22.15
N ALA A 97 -17.88 -26.61 23.11
CA ALA A 97 -19.04 -25.78 22.81
C ALA A 97 -18.68 -24.54 21.96
N TYR A 98 -17.50 -23.93 22.16
CA TYR A 98 -17.02 -22.82 21.31
C TYR A 98 -16.70 -23.26 19.89
N VAL A 99 -16.11 -24.46 19.72
CA VAL A 99 -15.85 -25.06 18.41
C VAL A 99 -17.17 -25.39 17.70
N GLU A 100 -18.08 -26.11 18.37
CA GLU A 100 -19.39 -26.48 17.82
C GLU A 100 -20.26 -25.26 17.48
N GLY A 101 -20.10 -24.17 18.24
CA GLY A 101 -20.77 -22.90 18.00
C GLY A 101 -20.13 -22.02 16.91
N GLY A 102 -19.03 -22.45 16.29
CA GLY A 102 -18.32 -21.70 15.24
C GLY A 102 -17.59 -20.44 15.74
N ALA A 103 -17.44 -20.26 17.06
CA ALA A 103 -16.74 -19.11 17.61
C ALA A 103 -15.23 -19.13 17.26
N VAL A 104 -14.69 -20.33 17.09
CA VAL A 104 -13.29 -20.59 16.74
C VAL A 104 -13.00 -20.34 15.26
N ASP A 105 -13.96 -20.56 14.36
CA ASP A 105 -13.81 -20.42 12.90
C ASP A 105 -13.38 -19.01 12.45
N SER A 106 -13.72 -18.00 13.25
CA SER A 106 -13.37 -16.59 13.00
C SER A 106 -12.04 -16.16 13.62
N CYS A 107 -11.38 -17.05 14.37
CA CYS A 107 -10.11 -16.75 15.03
C CYS A 107 -8.95 -16.94 14.06
N VAL A 108 -7.80 -16.35 14.40
CA VAL A 108 -6.54 -16.58 13.70
C VAL A 108 -6.13 -18.06 13.70
N GLU A 109 -5.37 -18.50 12.70
CA GLU A 109 -5.01 -19.92 12.51
C GLU A 109 -4.33 -20.53 13.74
N SER A 110 -3.43 -19.81 14.40
CA SER A 110 -2.76 -20.25 15.63
C SER A 110 -3.75 -20.52 16.77
N VAL A 111 -4.83 -19.76 16.88
CA VAL A 111 -5.87 -19.98 17.90
C VAL A 111 -6.72 -21.19 17.55
N GLN A 112 -7.08 -21.37 16.27
CA GLN A 112 -7.80 -22.56 15.84
C GLN A 112 -7.00 -23.83 16.18
N LYS A 113 -5.70 -23.82 15.87
CA LYS A 113 -4.78 -24.91 16.20
C LYS A 113 -4.63 -25.12 17.71
N LEU A 114 -4.54 -24.04 18.49
CA LEU A 114 -4.47 -24.12 19.95
C LEU A 114 -5.72 -24.79 20.56
N PHE A 115 -6.91 -24.52 20.00
CA PHE A 115 -8.13 -25.20 20.39
C PHE A 115 -8.11 -26.69 20.05
N GLU A 116 -7.68 -27.05 18.83
CA GLU A 116 -7.58 -28.45 18.40
C GLU A 116 -6.64 -29.25 19.31
N GLU A 117 -5.43 -28.74 19.54
CA GLU A 117 -4.42 -29.37 20.40
C GLU A 117 -4.90 -29.49 21.85
N ALA A 118 -5.42 -28.40 22.42
CA ALA A 118 -5.88 -28.39 23.81
C ALA A 118 -7.06 -29.35 24.06
N ILE A 119 -8.00 -29.45 23.11
CA ILE A 119 -9.12 -30.41 23.19
C ILE A 119 -8.62 -31.85 23.05
N ALA A 120 -7.70 -32.11 22.13
CA ALA A 120 -7.14 -33.45 21.92
C ALA A 120 -6.40 -33.94 23.18
N GLU A 121 -5.51 -33.11 23.73
CA GLU A 121 -4.81 -33.41 24.98
C GLU A 121 -5.77 -33.54 26.17
N GLY A 122 -6.74 -32.63 26.29
CA GLY A 122 -7.74 -32.71 27.35
C GLY A 122 -8.54 -34.01 27.32
N LYS A 123 -8.90 -34.52 26.12
CA LYS A 123 -9.57 -35.83 25.97
C LYS A 123 -8.65 -36.98 26.35
N ALA A 124 -7.38 -36.94 25.97
CA ALA A 124 -6.41 -37.97 26.32
C ALA A 124 -6.24 -38.08 27.85
N VAL A 125 -6.03 -36.95 28.52
CA VAL A 125 -5.91 -36.90 29.99
C VAL A 125 -7.21 -37.30 30.69
N MET A 126 -8.38 -36.99 30.11
CA MET A 126 -9.67 -37.48 30.63
C MET A 126 -9.78 -39.00 30.56
N ALA A 127 -9.29 -39.62 29.49
CA ALA A 127 -9.35 -41.06 29.27
C ALA A 127 -8.31 -41.87 30.07
N ASP A 128 -7.21 -41.25 30.50
CA ASP A 128 -6.15 -41.91 31.26
C ASP A 128 -6.51 -42.08 32.75
N GLU A 129 -6.81 -43.29 33.20
CA GLU A 129 -7.21 -43.57 34.60
C GLU A 129 -6.12 -43.22 35.62
N ASP A 130 -4.85 -43.25 35.21
CA ASP A 130 -3.68 -42.99 36.06
C ASP A 130 -3.16 -41.55 35.94
N ALA A 131 -3.87 -40.68 35.20
CA ALA A 131 -3.48 -39.30 34.99
C ALA A 131 -3.11 -38.58 36.29
N THR A 132 -1.93 -37.99 36.29
CA THR A 132 -1.38 -37.24 37.40
C THR A 132 -2.10 -35.90 37.59
N ARG A 133 -1.93 -35.30 38.77
CA ARG A 133 -2.44 -33.95 39.06
C ARG A 133 -1.91 -32.92 38.07
N ASP A 134 -0.67 -33.10 37.63
CA ASP A 134 0.02 -32.22 36.70
C ASP A 134 -0.59 -32.28 35.32
N GLU A 135 -0.76 -33.48 34.77
CA GLU A 135 -1.37 -33.67 33.45
C GLU A 135 -2.79 -33.08 33.41
N VAL A 136 -3.57 -33.27 34.48
CA VAL A 136 -4.92 -32.69 34.59
C VAL A 136 -4.89 -31.16 34.63
N MET A 137 -3.94 -30.56 35.35
CA MET A 137 -3.82 -29.10 35.46
C MET A 137 -3.25 -28.47 34.20
N ASP A 138 -2.24 -29.07 33.59
CA ASP A 138 -1.61 -28.58 32.35
C ASP A 138 -2.61 -28.60 31.19
N ALA A 139 -3.36 -29.70 31.04
CA ALA A 139 -4.43 -29.78 30.05
C ALA A 139 -5.53 -28.74 30.33
N SER A 140 -5.89 -28.53 31.59
CA SER A 140 -6.86 -27.49 31.98
C SER A 140 -6.37 -26.08 31.65
N LEU A 141 -5.08 -25.80 31.86
CA LEU A 141 -4.47 -24.51 31.57
C LEU A 141 -4.37 -24.26 30.07
N LYS A 142 -4.02 -25.27 29.26
CA LYS A 142 -4.02 -25.17 27.79
C LYS A 142 -5.40 -24.83 27.25
N LEU A 143 -6.45 -25.50 27.75
CA LEU A 143 -7.84 -25.18 27.39
C LEU A 143 -8.24 -23.76 27.82
N LEU A 144 -7.83 -23.31 29.00
CA LEU A 144 -8.08 -21.94 29.47
C LEU A 144 -7.40 -20.91 28.56
N LYS A 145 -6.14 -21.15 28.16
CA LYS A 145 -5.41 -20.28 27.23
C LYS A 145 -6.11 -20.19 25.88
N ALA A 146 -6.54 -21.33 25.33
CA ALA A 146 -7.32 -21.38 24.10
C ALA A 146 -8.59 -20.52 24.21
N ILE A 147 -9.38 -20.73 25.27
CA ILE A 147 -10.62 -19.97 25.51
C ILE A 147 -10.36 -18.46 25.66
N HIS A 148 -9.28 -18.05 26.33
CA HIS A 148 -8.92 -16.64 26.44
C HIS A 148 -8.48 -16.02 25.11
N ALA A 149 -7.98 -16.80 24.16
CA ALA A 149 -7.54 -16.32 22.86
C ALA A 149 -8.67 -16.15 21.84
N LEU A 150 -9.94 -16.44 22.20
CA LEU A 150 -11.10 -16.34 21.30
C LEU A 150 -11.35 -14.97 20.68
N ASP A 151 -10.85 -13.90 21.33
CA ASP A 151 -10.98 -12.53 20.84
C ASP A 151 -9.94 -12.19 19.75
N MET A 152 -8.95 -13.07 19.51
CA MET A 152 -7.97 -12.92 18.43
C MET A 152 -8.59 -13.36 17.11
N LYS A 153 -9.36 -12.46 16.49
CA LYS A 153 -10.05 -12.67 15.22
C LYS A 153 -9.09 -12.54 14.03
N ALA A 154 -9.27 -13.41 13.05
CA ALA A 154 -8.58 -13.31 11.77
C ALA A 154 -9.02 -12.01 11.05
N ALA A 155 -8.08 -11.37 10.36
CA ALA A 155 -8.39 -10.19 9.57
C ALA A 155 -9.30 -10.49 8.38
N ASN A 156 -10.11 -9.52 7.99
CA ASN A 156 -10.78 -9.54 6.70
C ASN A 156 -9.80 -9.06 5.62
N LYS A 157 -9.42 -9.97 4.73
CA LYS A 157 -8.41 -9.75 3.67
C LYS A 157 -8.98 -9.36 2.31
N THR A 158 -10.30 -9.33 2.13
CA THR A 158 -10.94 -9.16 0.80
C THR A 158 -10.48 -7.91 0.06
N ASP A 159 -10.33 -6.77 0.75
CA ASP A 159 -9.90 -5.52 0.09
C ASP A 159 -8.42 -5.58 -0.33
N LEU A 160 -7.57 -6.23 0.47
CA LEU A 160 -6.16 -6.45 0.14
C LEU A 160 -5.98 -7.45 -1.00
N GLU A 161 -6.80 -8.51 -1.05
CA GLU A 161 -6.83 -9.47 -2.15
C GLU A 161 -7.16 -8.78 -3.47
N MET A 162 -8.23 -7.98 -3.51
CA MET A 162 -8.60 -7.20 -4.69
C MET A 162 -7.49 -6.22 -5.11
N ALA A 163 -6.85 -5.54 -4.16
CA ALA A 163 -5.75 -4.62 -4.45
C ALA A 163 -4.54 -5.35 -5.05
N ALA A 164 -4.17 -6.51 -4.52
CA ALA A 164 -3.08 -7.33 -5.02
C ALA A 164 -3.37 -7.89 -6.43
N GLU A 165 -4.62 -8.31 -6.70
CA GLU A 165 -5.04 -8.75 -8.03
C GLU A 165 -4.96 -7.62 -9.06
N LEU A 166 -5.43 -6.42 -8.71
CA LEU A 166 -5.31 -5.24 -9.58
C LEU A 166 -3.84 -4.88 -9.84
N ALA A 167 -3.00 -4.92 -8.80
CA ALA A 167 -1.58 -4.67 -8.91
C ALA A 167 -0.89 -5.67 -9.85
N ASP A 168 -1.24 -6.96 -9.81
CA ASP A 168 -0.69 -7.98 -10.73
C ASP A 168 -1.05 -7.74 -12.21
N MET A 169 -2.11 -6.98 -12.49
CA MET A 169 -2.49 -6.60 -13.86
C MET A 169 -1.70 -5.40 -14.41
N ILE A 170 -0.90 -4.72 -13.58
CA ILE A 170 -0.15 -3.53 -13.99
C ILE A 170 1.07 -3.92 -14.83
N GLU A 171 1.10 -3.46 -16.09
CA GLU A 171 2.24 -3.60 -16.99
C GLU A 171 3.30 -2.51 -16.72
N LEU A 172 4.26 -2.79 -15.83
CA LEU A 172 5.29 -1.83 -15.41
C LEU A 172 6.16 -1.28 -16.55
N SER A 173 6.24 -1.95 -17.70
CA SER A 173 6.98 -1.44 -18.88
C SER A 173 6.44 -0.12 -19.43
N LYS A 174 5.14 0.18 -19.18
CA LYS A 174 4.46 1.43 -19.55
C LYS A 174 4.75 2.59 -18.61
N TYR A 175 5.39 2.32 -17.47
CA TYR A 175 5.70 3.30 -16.44
C TYR A 175 7.18 3.65 -16.47
N VAL A 176 7.52 4.86 -16.05
CA VAL A 176 8.92 5.24 -15.80
C VAL A 176 9.49 4.43 -14.64
N GLU A 177 10.82 4.34 -14.51
CA GLU A 177 11.47 3.52 -13.47
C GLU A 177 11.12 3.98 -12.04
N ALA A 178 10.94 5.29 -11.85
CA ALA A 178 10.58 5.88 -10.56
C ALA A 178 9.26 5.29 -10.02
N GLY A 179 9.30 4.80 -8.77
CA GLY A 179 8.15 4.20 -8.09
C GLY A 179 7.94 2.70 -8.36
N GLN A 180 8.61 2.11 -9.38
CA GLN A 180 8.42 0.68 -9.69
C GLN A 180 8.95 -0.23 -8.60
N LYS A 181 10.04 0.16 -7.93
CA LYS A 181 10.62 -0.64 -6.85
C LYS A 181 9.68 -0.66 -5.66
N GLU A 182 9.22 0.51 -5.23
CA GLU A 182 8.29 0.68 -4.12
C GLU A 182 6.99 -0.08 -4.37
N PHE A 183 6.48 -0.04 -5.60
CA PHE A 183 5.32 -0.84 -6.01
C PHE A 183 5.55 -2.35 -5.89
N LYS A 184 6.68 -2.87 -6.39
CA LYS A 184 7.01 -4.31 -6.28
C LYS A 184 7.15 -4.75 -4.83
N ASP A 185 7.83 -3.95 -4.01
CA ASP A 185 8.04 -4.23 -2.60
C ASP A 185 6.71 -4.25 -1.83
N ALA A 186 5.85 -3.25 -2.07
CA ALA A 186 4.53 -3.17 -1.42
C ALA A 186 3.62 -4.33 -1.85
N LEU A 187 3.66 -4.73 -3.14
CA LEU A 187 2.90 -5.90 -3.62
C LEU A 187 3.41 -7.21 -3.00
N ALA A 188 4.73 -7.35 -2.80
CA ALA A 188 5.29 -8.50 -2.11
C ALA A 188 4.86 -8.55 -0.65
N ALA A 189 4.96 -7.43 0.07
CA ALA A 189 4.51 -7.32 1.47
C ALA A 189 3.01 -7.60 1.61
N ALA A 190 2.17 -7.09 0.71
CA ALA A 190 0.75 -7.41 0.65
C ALA A 190 0.51 -8.91 0.49
N LYS A 191 1.25 -9.59 -0.39
CA LYS A 191 1.12 -11.04 -0.60
C LYS A 191 1.57 -11.86 0.63
N GLU A 192 2.58 -11.39 1.36
CA GLU A 192 3.00 -12.00 2.62
C GLU A 192 1.88 -11.92 3.67
N VAL A 193 1.29 -10.73 3.87
CA VAL A 193 0.16 -10.54 4.79
C VAL A 193 -1.07 -11.35 4.36
N LEU A 194 -1.33 -11.47 3.06
CA LEU A 194 -2.40 -12.32 2.54
C LEU A 194 -2.20 -13.80 2.87
N ALA A 195 -0.96 -14.28 2.83
CA ALA A 195 -0.61 -15.66 3.17
C ALA A 195 -0.55 -15.94 4.68
N ASP A 196 -0.45 -14.90 5.52
CA ASP A 196 -0.33 -15.06 6.97
C ASP A 196 -1.69 -15.32 7.65
N GLY A 197 -1.95 -16.56 8.03
CA GLY A 197 -3.15 -16.98 8.75
C GLY A 197 -3.38 -16.33 10.12
N ASP A 198 -2.35 -15.69 10.68
CA ASP A 198 -2.39 -14.97 11.94
C ASP A 198 -2.48 -13.44 11.79
N ALA A 199 -2.47 -12.94 10.54
CA ALA A 199 -2.56 -11.51 10.27
C ALA A 199 -3.78 -10.87 10.93
N MET A 200 -3.53 -9.80 11.67
CA MET A 200 -4.55 -8.97 12.30
C MET A 200 -5.00 -7.84 11.38
N GLN A 201 -6.17 -7.26 11.68
CA GLN A 201 -6.77 -6.26 10.80
C GLN A 201 -5.86 -5.04 10.57
N ASP A 202 -5.11 -4.61 11.59
CA ASP A 202 -4.18 -3.48 11.47
C ASP A 202 -3.05 -3.77 10.47
N GLU A 203 -2.59 -5.02 10.38
CA GLU A 203 -1.54 -5.43 9.43
C GLU A 203 -2.09 -5.48 7.99
N VAL A 204 -3.32 -5.97 7.82
CA VAL A 204 -4.02 -5.96 6.53
C VAL A 204 -4.30 -4.53 6.06
N ASP A 205 -4.81 -3.67 6.95
CA ASP A 205 -5.12 -2.27 6.64
C ASP A 205 -3.82 -1.53 6.25
N ALA A 206 -2.71 -1.75 6.97
CA ALA A 206 -1.41 -1.16 6.64
C ALA A 206 -0.85 -1.64 5.29
N ALA A 207 -0.88 -2.94 5.02
CA ALA A 207 -0.43 -3.49 3.74
C ALA A 207 -1.27 -2.99 2.56
N TRP A 208 -2.57 -2.81 2.77
CA TRP A 208 -3.47 -2.21 1.78
C TRP A 208 -3.10 -0.76 1.49
N ASP A 209 -2.91 0.06 2.53
CA ASP A 209 -2.53 1.47 2.39
C ASP A 209 -1.19 1.62 1.66
N GLU A 210 -0.19 0.80 2.01
CA GLU A 210 1.12 0.81 1.36
C GLU A 210 1.05 0.44 -0.12
N LEU A 211 0.31 -0.62 -0.47
CA LEU A 211 0.12 -1.04 -1.85
C LEU A 211 -0.65 0.02 -2.66
N ALA A 212 -1.72 0.59 -2.08
CA ALA A 212 -2.50 1.64 -2.70
C ALA A 212 -1.64 2.89 -2.99
N ALA A 213 -0.86 3.35 -2.02
CA ALA A 213 0.04 4.48 -2.19
C ALA A 213 1.13 4.20 -3.23
N ALA A 214 1.68 2.99 -3.27
CA ALA A 214 2.70 2.62 -4.25
C ALA A 214 2.12 2.58 -5.68
N MET A 215 0.91 2.06 -5.85
CA MET A 215 0.16 2.14 -7.12
C MET A 215 -0.08 3.59 -7.54
N GLU A 216 -0.48 4.46 -6.62
CA GLU A 216 -0.69 5.88 -6.90
C GLU A 216 0.60 6.59 -7.31
N ASN A 217 1.77 6.16 -6.81
CA ASN A 217 3.05 6.78 -7.12
C ASN A 217 3.62 6.40 -8.50
N LEU A 218 3.09 5.36 -9.15
CA LEU A 218 3.50 5.00 -10.49
C LEU A 218 3.17 6.12 -11.50
N ARG A 219 4.08 6.40 -12.44
CA ARG A 219 3.91 7.41 -13.49
C ARG A 219 4.06 6.79 -14.87
N LEU A 220 3.03 6.93 -15.71
CA LEU A 220 3.10 6.50 -17.11
C LEU A 220 4.18 7.28 -17.85
N LYS A 221 4.88 6.61 -18.78
CA LYS A 221 5.84 7.23 -19.69
C LYS A 221 5.14 8.28 -20.56
N ALA A 222 5.87 9.34 -20.90
CA ALA A 222 5.44 10.29 -21.92
C ALA A 222 5.25 9.58 -23.26
N ASP A 223 4.26 10.01 -24.04
CA ASP A 223 4.07 9.53 -25.40
C ASP A 223 5.08 10.19 -26.34
N LYS A 224 5.83 9.36 -27.07
CA LYS A 224 6.90 9.76 -27.98
C LYS A 224 6.66 9.31 -29.42
N GLU A 225 5.49 8.75 -29.74
CA GLU A 225 5.20 8.19 -31.07
C GLU A 225 5.38 9.24 -32.20
N ILE A 226 4.90 10.47 -31.98
CA ILE A 226 5.06 11.56 -32.96
C ILE A 226 6.52 11.98 -33.12
N LEU A 227 7.28 12.00 -32.02
CA LEU A 227 8.69 12.37 -32.04
C LEU A 227 9.53 11.30 -32.74
N GLU A 228 9.25 10.02 -32.46
CA GLU A 228 9.86 8.87 -33.14
C GLU A 228 9.66 8.96 -34.65
N GLY A 229 8.41 9.10 -35.10
CA GLY A 229 8.11 9.18 -36.53
C GLY A 229 8.78 10.37 -37.23
N LEU A 230 8.90 11.51 -36.54
CA LEU A 230 9.61 12.68 -37.08
C LEU A 230 11.12 12.46 -37.16
N LEU A 231 11.73 11.80 -36.18
CA LEU A 231 13.15 11.46 -36.20
C LEU A 231 13.46 10.47 -37.34
N ASP A 232 12.59 9.48 -37.55
CA ASP A 232 12.72 8.50 -38.63
C ASP A 232 12.57 9.14 -40.01
N GLU A 233 11.60 10.06 -40.20
CA GLU A 233 11.43 10.81 -41.44
C GLU A 233 12.69 11.62 -41.79
N LEU A 234 13.33 12.20 -40.78
CA LEU A 234 14.45 13.13 -40.95
C LEU A 234 15.82 12.45 -41.01
N ALA A 235 15.94 11.17 -40.63
CA ALA A 235 17.20 10.43 -40.62
C ALA A 235 17.88 10.36 -42.00
N GLY A 236 17.11 10.46 -43.08
CA GLY A 236 17.58 10.41 -44.46
C GLY A 236 17.65 11.75 -45.19
N LEU A 237 17.42 12.88 -44.51
CA LEU A 237 17.37 14.19 -45.16
C LEU A 237 18.76 14.61 -45.68
N ASP A 238 18.89 14.80 -46.99
CA ASP A 238 20.12 15.31 -47.60
C ASP A 238 20.28 16.81 -47.33
N LEU A 239 21.24 17.16 -46.47
CA LEU A 239 21.53 18.54 -46.10
C LEU A 239 22.47 19.26 -47.08
N SER A 240 23.00 18.58 -48.11
CA SER A 240 24.01 19.13 -49.03
C SER A 240 23.52 20.34 -49.84
N GLN A 241 22.20 20.42 -50.05
CA GLN A 241 21.54 21.46 -50.85
C GLN A 241 21.20 22.73 -50.06
N TYR A 242 21.44 22.75 -48.75
CA TYR A 242 21.03 23.84 -47.86
C TYR A 242 22.22 24.64 -47.32
N THR A 243 21.98 25.87 -46.86
CA THR A 243 23.03 26.74 -46.33
C THR A 243 23.61 26.20 -45.03
N GLU A 244 24.88 26.53 -44.75
CA GLU A 244 25.57 26.06 -43.55
C GLU A 244 24.88 26.54 -42.26
N GLU A 245 24.36 27.77 -42.26
CA GLU A 245 23.66 28.35 -41.12
C GLU A 245 22.35 27.60 -40.80
N SER A 246 21.49 27.37 -41.80
CA SER A 246 20.22 26.68 -41.56
C SER A 246 20.42 25.20 -41.21
N THR A 247 21.43 24.55 -41.81
CA THR A 247 21.75 23.16 -41.47
C THR A 247 22.35 23.02 -40.07
N ALA A 248 23.10 24.01 -39.58
CA ALA A 248 23.58 24.03 -38.21
C ALA A 248 22.42 24.15 -37.20
N ALA A 249 21.45 25.04 -37.45
CA ALA A 249 20.24 25.16 -36.64
C ALA A 249 19.42 23.86 -36.62
N PHE A 250 19.22 23.24 -37.79
CA PHE A 250 18.54 21.95 -37.91
C PHE A 250 19.23 20.83 -37.12
N ARG A 251 20.56 20.70 -37.23
CA ARG A 251 21.32 19.69 -36.47
C ARG A 251 21.21 19.90 -34.95
N ALA A 252 21.19 21.15 -34.48
CA ALA A 252 21.02 21.45 -33.06
C ALA A 252 19.62 21.05 -32.55
N ALA A 253 18.57 21.33 -33.33
CA ALA A 253 17.21 20.90 -33.02
C ALA A 253 17.08 19.37 -33.04
N LEU A 254 17.68 18.70 -34.04
CA LEU A 254 17.70 17.24 -34.14
C LEU A 254 18.40 16.59 -32.93
N ALA A 255 19.56 17.10 -32.52
CA ALA A 255 20.27 16.60 -31.36
C ALA A 255 19.45 16.77 -30.07
N SER A 256 18.75 17.90 -29.92
CA SER A 256 17.87 18.15 -28.77
C SER A 256 16.67 17.21 -28.76
N ALA A 257 16.04 16.99 -29.91
CA ALA A 257 14.95 16.03 -30.09
C ALA A 257 15.39 14.59 -29.79
N GLN A 258 16.57 14.17 -30.24
CA GLN A 258 17.13 12.86 -29.93
C GLN A 258 17.40 12.68 -28.43
N ALA A 259 17.87 13.73 -27.73
CA ALA A 259 18.06 13.68 -26.29
C ALA A 259 16.73 13.49 -25.54
N VAL A 260 15.67 14.21 -25.94
CA VAL A 260 14.32 14.05 -25.37
C VAL A 260 13.75 12.67 -25.69
N TYR A 261 13.95 12.15 -26.90
CA TYR A 261 13.51 10.81 -27.28
C TYR A 261 14.20 9.72 -26.44
N ALA A 262 15.50 9.85 -26.19
CA ALA A 262 16.27 8.90 -25.38
C ALA A 262 16.01 8.98 -23.86
N ASP A 263 15.35 10.04 -23.37
CA ASP A 263 15.13 10.22 -21.93
C ASP A 263 13.99 9.32 -21.41
N GLU A 264 14.32 8.18 -20.82
CA GLU A 264 13.35 7.23 -20.27
C GLU A 264 12.64 7.70 -18.99
N THR A 265 13.05 8.84 -18.42
CA THR A 265 12.47 9.40 -17.19
C THR A 265 11.24 10.26 -17.44
N LEU A 266 11.00 10.65 -18.70
CA LEU A 266 9.87 11.51 -19.06
C LEU A 266 8.55 10.79 -18.81
N SER A 267 7.74 11.39 -17.95
CA SER A 267 6.40 10.92 -17.65
C SER A 267 5.35 11.71 -18.41
N VAL A 268 4.08 11.29 -18.32
CA VAL A 268 2.93 12.09 -18.79
C VAL A 268 2.90 13.53 -18.23
N MET A 269 3.55 13.81 -17.10
CA MET A 269 3.69 15.17 -16.55
C MET A 269 4.72 16.01 -17.30
N ASP A 270 5.62 15.36 -18.03
CA ASP A 270 6.68 15.97 -18.84
C ASP A 270 6.31 16.04 -20.33
N GLN A 271 5.08 15.68 -20.71
CA GLN A 271 4.65 15.58 -22.10
C GLN A 271 4.95 16.84 -22.91
N GLN A 272 4.80 18.02 -22.30
CA GLN A 272 5.12 19.29 -22.96
C GLN A 272 6.56 19.35 -23.49
N LYS A 273 7.54 18.73 -22.80
CA LYS A 273 8.94 18.68 -23.29
C LYS A 273 9.07 17.88 -24.59
N VAL A 274 8.29 16.82 -24.72
CA VAL A 274 8.23 16.02 -25.95
C VAL A 274 7.57 16.82 -27.07
N ASP A 275 6.45 17.46 -26.76
CA ASP A 275 5.70 18.27 -27.73
C ASP A 275 6.53 19.49 -28.21
N ASP A 276 7.26 20.14 -27.31
CA ASP A 276 8.18 21.24 -27.63
C ASP A 276 9.33 20.78 -28.52
N ALA A 277 9.88 19.58 -28.27
CA ALA A 277 10.93 18.99 -29.10
C ALA A 277 10.43 18.68 -30.52
N VAL A 278 9.20 18.17 -30.64
CA VAL A 278 8.53 17.95 -31.94
C VAL A 278 8.36 19.27 -32.67
N ALA A 279 7.85 20.31 -32.01
CA ALA A 279 7.64 21.62 -32.61
C ALA A 279 8.96 22.25 -33.07
N ALA A 280 9.98 22.27 -32.21
CA ALA A 280 11.29 22.82 -32.53
C ALA A 280 11.97 22.10 -33.70
N LEU A 281 11.85 20.77 -33.78
CA LEU A 281 12.41 20.00 -34.89
C LEU A 281 11.67 20.27 -36.21
N LYS A 282 10.35 20.42 -36.18
CA LYS A 282 9.55 20.82 -37.35
C LYS A 282 9.92 22.23 -37.82
N ASP A 283 9.96 23.20 -36.91
CA ASP A 283 10.32 24.58 -37.24
C ASP A 283 11.74 24.67 -37.83
N ALA A 284 12.69 23.88 -37.29
CA ALA A 284 14.05 23.85 -37.82
C ALA A 284 14.15 23.17 -39.20
N LYS A 285 13.29 22.17 -39.48
CA LYS A 285 13.15 21.57 -40.82
C LYS A 285 12.60 22.59 -41.81
N ASP A 286 11.53 23.29 -41.45
CA ASP A 286 10.88 24.30 -42.30
C ASP A 286 11.78 25.53 -42.51
N GLY A 287 12.69 25.81 -41.57
CA GLY A 287 13.71 26.87 -41.66
C GLY A 287 14.94 26.55 -42.52
N LEU A 288 15.03 25.36 -43.12
CA LEU A 288 16.12 25.00 -44.02
C LEU A 288 16.08 25.87 -45.30
N THR A 289 17.18 26.57 -45.58
CA THR A 289 17.29 27.48 -46.73
C THR A 289 18.20 26.89 -47.79
N ALA A 290 17.73 26.79 -49.04
CA ALA A 290 18.53 26.26 -50.15
C ALA A 290 19.76 27.14 -50.44
N LYS A 291 20.86 26.54 -50.87
CA LYS A 291 21.99 27.28 -51.44
C LYS A 291 21.51 28.00 -52.71
N ALA A 292 22.01 29.23 -52.93
CA ALA A 292 21.77 29.91 -54.21
C ALA A 292 22.40 29.09 -55.34
N ASP A 293 21.64 28.86 -56.41
CA ASP A 293 22.18 28.27 -57.64
C ASP A 293 23.16 29.28 -58.24
N ASP A 294 24.41 28.87 -58.42
CA ASP A 294 25.41 29.60 -59.19
C ASP A 294 25.12 29.36 -60.69
N SER A 295 23.91 29.74 -61.12
CA SER A 295 23.58 29.91 -62.52
C SER A 295 23.82 31.37 -62.87
N ASP A 296 25.10 31.68 -63.12
CA ASP A 296 25.49 32.84 -63.92
C ASP A 296 24.94 32.64 -65.33
N ASP A 297 23.89 33.38 -65.67
CA ASP A 297 23.63 33.80 -67.04
C ASP A 297 23.00 35.20 -66.99
N GLY A 298 23.75 36.16 -67.53
CA GLY A 298 23.46 37.57 -67.46
C GLY A 298 22.47 38.11 -68.50
N GLU A 299 22.36 39.43 -68.42
CA GLU A 299 21.68 40.40 -69.28
C GLU A 299 20.21 40.73 -68.95
N GLY A 300 20.02 42.04 -68.70
CA GLY A 300 18.78 42.63 -68.25
C GLY A 300 18.03 43.40 -69.34
N SER A 301 16.90 43.97 -68.95
CA SER A 301 16.47 45.29 -69.40
C SER A 301 15.46 45.81 -68.39
N GLY A 302 15.63 47.08 -67.99
CA GLY A 302 14.74 47.72 -67.04
C GLY A 302 13.42 48.15 -67.66
N GLN A 303 12.42 48.36 -66.82
CA GLN A 303 11.54 49.52 -66.92
C GLN A 303 10.77 49.67 -65.60
N LYS A 304 10.92 50.83 -64.95
CA LYS A 304 9.93 51.33 -63.98
C LYS A 304 8.72 51.83 -64.78
N PRO A 305 7.48 51.70 -64.26
CA PRO A 305 6.82 52.92 -63.78
C PRO A 305 6.03 52.74 -62.47
N ASP A 306 5.97 53.83 -61.71
CA ASP A 306 4.97 54.06 -60.65
C ASP A 306 3.54 53.99 -61.22
N THR A 307 2.54 53.68 -60.37
CA THR A 307 1.35 54.53 -60.12
C THR A 307 0.37 53.86 -59.15
N ASP A 308 0.10 54.57 -58.06
CA ASP A 308 -1.20 54.85 -57.41
C ASP A 308 -2.42 53.88 -57.54
N LYS A 309 -2.91 53.49 -56.36
CA LYS A 309 -4.30 53.11 -55.96
C LYS A 309 -5.29 54.30 -56.19
N PRO A 310 -6.66 54.28 -56.10
CA PRO A 310 -7.67 53.30 -55.57
C PRO A 310 -9.00 53.07 -56.35
N GLY A 311 -9.81 52.11 -55.83
CA GLY A 311 -11.29 52.14 -55.79
C GLY A 311 -11.97 51.06 -56.65
N THR A 312 -13.17 50.52 -56.39
CA THR A 312 -14.25 50.69 -55.40
C THR A 312 -15.40 49.72 -55.81
N GLY A 313 -16.28 49.33 -54.87
CA GLY A 313 -17.63 48.77 -55.12
C GLY A 313 -17.79 47.31 -54.66
N THR A 314 -18.41 46.95 -53.52
CA THR A 314 -19.69 47.30 -52.86
C THR A 314 -20.94 46.69 -53.50
N SER A 315 -21.60 45.80 -52.75
CA SER A 315 -23.06 45.69 -52.54
C SER A 315 -23.25 44.73 -51.34
N GLY A 316 -23.79 45.13 -50.17
CA GLY A 316 -25.17 45.54 -49.90
C GLY A 316 -25.97 44.27 -49.50
N SER A 317 -26.64 44.11 -48.35
CA SER A 317 -27.45 45.02 -47.52
C SER A 317 -27.69 44.35 -46.14
N ASP A 318 -27.62 45.05 -45.00
CA ASP A 318 -28.71 45.79 -44.28
C ASP A 318 -29.74 44.82 -43.66
N SER A 319 -30.15 44.85 -42.38
CA SER A 319 -30.42 45.89 -41.38
C SER A 319 -30.68 45.13 -40.03
N SER A 320 -30.54 45.64 -38.80
CA SER A 320 -31.23 46.79 -38.20
C SER A 320 -30.77 47.00 -36.73
N GLN A 321 -30.71 48.28 -36.34
CA GLN A 321 -30.84 48.97 -35.04
C GLN A 321 -31.10 48.15 -33.75
N THR A 322 -30.60 48.50 -32.55
CA THR A 322 -30.67 49.81 -31.85
C THR A 322 -29.63 49.99 -30.73
N ASP A 323 -29.09 51.21 -30.66
CA ASP A 323 -28.87 52.10 -29.50
C ASP A 323 -28.25 51.64 -28.14
N ASN A 324 -27.05 52.21 -27.92
CA ASN A 324 -26.68 53.21 -26.90
C ASN A 324 -26.25 52.77 -25.47
N GLY A 325 -25.01 53.13 -25.12
CA GLY A 325 -24.74 53.80 -23.84
C GLY A 325 -23.75 53.15 -22.84
N SER A 326 -22.47 53.52 -22.98
CA SER A 326 -21.52 53.90 -21.90
C SER A 326 -21.08 52.90 -20.82
N GLY A 327 -19.76 52.67 -20.71
CA GLY A 327 -19.08 52.56 -19.41
C GLY A 327 -18.09 51.40 -19.23
N SER A 328 -16.82 51.65 -19.55
CA SER A 328 -15.58 51.19 -18.87
C SER A 328 -15.62 49.90 -18.01
N GLY A 329 -14.86 48.87 -18.40
CA GLY A 329 -14.49 47.77 -17.50
C GLY A 329 -13.84 46.56 -18.15
N ASN A 330 -12.53 46.47 -17.96
CA ASN A 330 -11.55 45.43 -18.27
C ASN A 330 -11.96 43.93 -18.14
N GLN A 331 -11.37 43.11 -19.03
CA GLN A 331 -10.91 41.71 -18.89
C GLN A 331 -11.84 40.48 -18.95
N ALA A 332 -11.30 39.51 -19.70
CA ALA A 332 -11.44 38.05 -19.65
C ALA A 332 -12.61 37.38 -20.40
N ALA A 333 -12.21 36.68 -21.47
CA ALA A 333 -13.03 35.93 -22.41
C ALA A 333 -13.54 34.60 -21.82
N GLY A 334 -14.80 34.29 -22.10
CA GLY A 334 -15.41 32.99 -21.91
C GLY A 334 -16.00 32.44 -23.22
N SER A 335 -15.59 31.21 -23.53
CA SER A 335 -16.29 30.16 -24.31
C SER A 335 -16.67 30.36 -25.78
N SER A 336 -16.17 29.46 -26.64
CA SER A 336 -17.04 28.50 -27.37
C SER A 336 -16.22 27.47 -28.16
N THR A 337 -16.50 26.20 -27.86
CA THR A 337 -16.13 25.00 -28.62
C THR A 337 -16.71 25.01 -30.05
N PRO A 338 -16.15 24.16 -30.94
CA PRO A 338 -16.99 23.19 -31.62
C PRO A 338 -16.57 21.73 -31.39
N LYS A 339 -17.53 20.85 -31.65
CA LYS A 339 -17.64 19.41 -31.34
C LYS A 339 -16.86 18.49 -32.30
N THR A 340 -16.19 17.50 -31.70
CA THR A 340 -16.11 16.04 -31.94
C THR A 340 -16.37 15.40 -33.32
N GLY A 341 -15.44 14.51 -33.69
CA GLY A 341 -15.54 13.36 -34.61
C GLY A 341 -14.13 13.10 -35.19
N ASP A 342 -13.35 12.08 -34.80
CA ASP A 342 -13.66 10.65 -34.98
C ASP A 342 -12.82 9.73 -34.04
N SER A 343 -13.53 8.98 -33.21
CA SER A 343 -13.41 7.54 -32.89
C SER A 343 -12.06 6.77 -33.00
N THR A 344 -11.39 6.55 -31.86
CA THR A 344 -10.77 5.25 -31.48
C THR A 344 -10.83 5.08 -29.95
N PRO A 345 -11.04 3.86 -29.41
CA PRO A 345 -11.49 3.67 -28.03
C PRO A 345 -10.32 3.55 -27.05
N ILE A 346 -9.83 4.67 -26.49
CA ILE A 346 -9.05 4.66 -25.25
C ILE A 346 -10.00 4.96 -24.09
N LEU A 347 -10.88 4.01 -23.77
CA LEU A 347 -11.88 4.19 -22.71
C LEU A 347 -11.87 3.10 -21.63
N VAL A 348 -10.79 2.30 -21.52
CA VAL A 348 -10.73 1.22 -20.52
C VAL A 348 -9.68 1.44 -19.42
N VAL A 349 -8.67 2.30 -19.58
CA VAL A 349 -7.60 2.39 -18.57
C VAL A 349 -7.89 3.41 -17.45
N LEU A 350 -8.69 4.45 -17.69
CA LEU A 350 -9.02 5.45 -16.65
C LEU A 350 -10.17 5.06 -15.72
N ALA A 351 -10.90 3.96 -16.00
CA ALA A 351 -11.98 3.49 -15.15
C ALA A 351 -11.50 2.68 -13.92
N PHE A 352 -10.29 2.12 -13.96
CA PHE A 352 -9.77 1.29 -12.86
C PHE A 352 -9.18 2.10 -11.69
N ILE A 353 -8.58 3.27 -11.95
CA ILE A 353 -8.05 4.14 -10.88
C ILE A 353 -9.20 4.82 -10.10
N ALA A 354 -10.34 5.07 -10.76
CA ALA A 354 -11.53 5.63 -10.09
C ALA A 354 -12.26 4.62 -9.19
N MET A 355 -12.10 3.30 -9.41
CA MET A 355 -12.69 2.30 -8.51
C MET A 355 -11.93 2.17 -7.18
N ALA A 356 -10.61 2.33 -7.16
CA ALA A 356 -9.84 2.32 -5.91
C ALA A 356 -10.23 3.51 -4.99
N ALA A 357 -10.40 4.70 -5.56
CA ALA A 357 -10.86 5.88 -4.82
C ALA A 357 -12.34 5.79 -4.40
N ALA A 358 -13.20 5.12 -5.18
CA ALA A 358 -14.61 4.94 -4.84
C ALA A 358 -14.82 3.92 -3.69
N VAL A 359 -13.97 2.89 -3.57
CA VAL A 359 -14.02 1.93 -2.46
C VAL A 359 -13.54 2.57 -1.15
N ALA A 360 -12.47 3.36 -1.18
CA ALA A 360 -12.00 4.14 -0.02
C ALA A 360 -13.09 5.08 0.54
N GLY A 361 -13.88 5.72 -0.33
CA GLY A 361 -14.97 6.60 0.09
C GLY A 361 -16.21 5.90 0.69
N ILE A 362 -16.45 4.63 0.33
CA ILE A 362 -17.64 3.88 0.77
C ILE A 362 -17.39 3.17 2.11
N VAL A 363 -16.18 2.66 2.36
CA VAL A 363 -15.83 1.94 3.61
C VAL A 363 -15.68 2.91 4.80
N VAL A 364 -15.04 4.07 4.60
CA VAL A 364 -14.91 5.11 5.66
C VAL A 364 -16.28 5.63 6.12
N ARG A 365 -17.28 5.68 5.22
CA ARG A 365 -18.64 6.14 5.58
C ARG A 365 -19.46 5.11 6.34
N LYS A 366 -19.07 3.82 6.32
CA LYS A 366 -19.74 2.74 7.06
C LYS A 366 -19.12 2.51 8.46
N ARG A 367 -17.79 2.67 8.63
CA ARG A 367 -17.11 2.54 9.93
C ARG A 367 -17.41 3.67 10.93
N PHE A 368 -17.90 4.84 10.49
CA PHE A 368 -18.32 5.95 11.38
C PHE A 368 -19.81 5.95 11.76
N ARG A 369 -20.59 4.95 11.32
CA ARG A 369 -22.05 4.90 11.53
C ARG A 369 -22.57 3.60 12.17
N ALA A 370 -21.71 2.71 12.63
CA ALA A 370 -22.08 1.49 13.36
C ALA A 370 -21.63 1.57 14.82
#